data_AF-A0A379ZVV3-F1
#
_entry.id   AF-A0A379ZVV3-F1
#
_cell.length_a   1.000
_cell.length_b   1.000
_cell.length_c   1.000
_cell.angle_alpha   90.00
_cell.angle_beta   90.00
_cell.angle_gamma   90.00
#
_symmetry.space_group_name_H-M   'P 1'
#
loop_
_entity.id
_entity.type
_entity.pdbx_description
1 polymer ?
#
loop_
_entity_poly.entity_id
_entity_poly.type
_entity_poly.pdbx_seq_one_letter_code
_entity_poly.pdbx_strand_id
1 'polypeptide(L)'
;MQGSCNRESNMPLSWGAALVAFVAGGLLALMIQLNSQLASAGSPLLASWIAHGTGALTALLLWLFMGRRKAAPSPGVPEQNKQPKRTLPLWAWLGGLPGAMTVILAAICVNSPLGLGGTLALLLLGQLLFGAISDSRGWWLLPKRQLHPLEWPALLLVLAGALLLIFSAHA
;
A
#
# COMPACT_ATOMS: atom_id res chain seq x y z
N MET A 1 27.69 -12.65 13.41
CA MET A 1 26.79 -11.88 12.52
C MET A 1 25.91 -12.77 11.60
N GLN A 2 25.72 -14.07 11.88
CA GLN A 2 24.84 -14.97 11.10
C GLN A 2 23.48 -15.28 11.77
N GLY A 3 23.28 -14.86 13.03
CA GLY A 3 22.08 -15.20 13.82
C GLY A 3 20.80 -14.39 13.51
N SER A 4 20.90 -13.29 12.75
CA SER A 4 19.73 -12.47 12.38
C SER A 4 19.14 -12.87 11.02
N CYS A 5 19.94 -13.50 10.14
CA CYS A 5 19.51 -13.87 8.79
C CYS A 5 18.59 -15.11 8.75
N ASN A 6 18.65 -15.97 9.78
CA ASN A 6 17.79 -17.17 9.90
C ASN A 6 16.44 -16.93 10.60
N ARG A 7 16.19 -15.71 11.10
CA ARG A 7 15.00 -15.45 11.93
C ARG A 7 13.77 -15.01 11.11
N GLU A 8 13.98 -14.51 9.89
CA GLU A 8 12.89 -14.10 9.00
C GLU A 8 12.32 -15.25 8.16
N SER A 9 13.10 -16.31 7.91
CA SER A 9 12.67 -17.47 7.11
C SER A 9 11.70 -18.42 7.82
N ASN A 10 11.45 -18.22 9.12
CA ASN A 10 10.70 -19.14 9.98
C ASN A 10 9.48 -18.49 10.66
N MET A 11 8.99 -17.33 10.22
CA MET A 11 7.67 -16.89 10.69
C MET A 11 6.62 -17.80 10.05
N PRO A 12 5.93 -18.67 10.81
CA PRO A 12 4.85 -19.44 10.24
C PRO A 12 3.83 -18.45 9.68
N LEU A 13 3.40 -18.65 8.44
CA LEU A 13 2.34 -17.89 7.81
C LEU A 13 1.09 -18.07 8.70
N SER A 14 0.91 -17.18 9.67
CA SER A 14 -0.22 -17.30 10.59
C SER A 14 -1.48 -17.11 9.75
N TRP A 15 -2.40 -18.08 9.81
CA TRP A 15 -3.67 -17.99 9.10
C TRP A 15 -4.42 -16.68 9.41
N GLY A 16 -4.19 -16.11 10.60
CA GLY A 16 -4.64 -14.77 10.97
C GLY A 16 -4.08 -13.66 10.07
N ALA A 17 -2.78 -13.65 9.78
CA ALA A 17 -2.18 -12.68 8.87
C ALA A 17 -2.73 -12.81 7.43
N ALA A 18 -2.96 -14.05 6.97
CA ALA A 18 -3.56 -14.30 5.67
C ALA A 18 -5.01 -13.78 5.59
N LEU A 19 -5.81 -14.02 6.65
CA LEU A 19 -7.17 -13.47 6.75
C LEU A 19 -7.17 -11.94 6.77
N VAL A 20 -6.27 -11.32 7.53
CA VAL A 20 -6.14 -9.86 7.57
C VAL A 20 -5.78 -9.31 6.20
N ALA A 21 -4.85 -9.95 5.48
CA ALA A 21 -4.49 -9.54 4.12
C ALA A 21 -5.67 -9.64 3.15
N PHE A 22 -6.45 -10.73 3.23
CA PHE A 22 -7.65 -10.91 2.41
C PHE A 22 -8.71 -9.85 2.69
N VAL A 23 -9.03 -9.61 3.96
CA VAL A 23 -9.99 -8.59 4.39
C VAL A 23 -9.51 -7.19 3.99
N ALA A 24 -8.23 -6.89 4.16
CA ALA A 24 -7.65 -5.61 3.72
C ALA A 24 -7.78 -5.40 2.21
N GLY A 25 -7.56 -6.46 1.41
CA GLY A 25 -7.78 -6.42 -0.04
C GLY A 25 -9.24 -6.14 -0.42
N GLY A 26 -10.19 -6.80 0.25
CA GLY A 26 -11.62 -6.55 0.06
C GLY A 26 -12.04 -5.13 0.45
N LEU A 27 -11.56 -4.64 1.59
CA LEU A 27 -11.79 -3.26 2.04
C LEU A 27 -11.20 -2.23 1.08
N LEU A 28 -10.01 -2.50 0.52
CA LEU A 28 -9.39 -1.64 -0.48
C LEU A 28 -10.25 -1.57 -1.76
N ALA A 29 -10.75 -2.69 -2.26
CA ALA A 29 -11.64 -2.73 -3.41
C ALA A 29 -12.95 -1.96 -3.15
N LEU A 30 -13.54 -2.16 -1.96
CA LEU A 30 -14.73 -1.42 -1.54
C LEU A 30 -14.46 0.09 -1.47
N MET A 31 -13.32 0.51 -0.91
CA MET A 31 -12.92 1.90 -0.85
C MET A 31 -12.82 2.52 -2.25
N ILE A 32 -12.18 1.83 -3.19
CA ILE A 32 -12.06 2.30 -4.59
C ILE A 32 -13.44 2.47 -5.22
N GLN A 33 -14.34 1.49 -5.01
CA GLN A 33 -15.69 1.57 -5.53
C GLN A 33 -16.47 2.76 -4.95
N LEU A 34 -16.43 2.96 -3.64
CA LEU A 34 -17.11 4.09 -2.98
C LEU A 34 -16.56 5.43 -3.45
N ASN A 35 -15.23 5.57 -3.56
CA ASN A 35 -14.60 6.78 -4.08
C ASN A 35 -14.96 7.04 -5.53
N SER A 36 -15.09 5.99 -6.35
CA SER A 36 -15.53 6.12 -7.74
C SER A 36 -17.00 6.56 -7.87
N GLN A 37 -17.90 6.06 -7.00
CA GLN A 37 -19.29 6.54 -6.96
C GLN A 37 -19.38 8.00 -6.50
N LEU A 38 -18.55 8.39 -5.53
CA LEU A 38 -18.48 9.79 -5.09
C LEU A 38 -17.93 10.70 -6.21
N ALA A 39 -17.01 10.18 -7.02
CA ALA A 39 -16.48 10.90 -8.18
C ALA A 39 -17.50 11.06 -9.30
N SER A 40 -18.36 10.05 -9.55
CA SER A 40 -19.40 10.14 -10.57
C SER A 40 -20.53 11.09 -10.18
N ALA A 41 -20.83 11.22 -8.88
CA ALA A 41 -21.82 12.17 -8.36
C ALA A 41 -21.33 13.63 -8.32
N GLY A 42 -20.02 13.88 -8.40
CA GLY A 42 -19.46 15.23 -8.28
C GLY A 42 -18.23 15.41 -9.15
N SER A 43 -17.05 15.16 -8.60
CA SER A 43 -15.80 15.15 -9.38
C SER A 43 -14.76 14.23 -8.74
N PRO A 44 -13.83 13.67 -9.51
CA PRO A 44 -12.72 12.87 -8.98
C PRO A 44 -11.87 13.62 -7.94
N LEU A 45 -11.70 14.93 -8.13
CA LEU A 45 -10.95 15.78 -7.19
C LEU A 45 -11.68 15.89 -5.85
N LEU A 46 -12.99 16.13 -5.86
CA LEU A 46 -13.81 16.19 -4.66
C LEU A 46 -13.83 14.84 -3.93
N ALA A 47 -13.94 13.73 -4.67
CA ALA A 47 -13.89 12.39 -4.08
C ALA A 47 -12.55 12.13 -3.36
N SER A 48 -11.44 12.52 -3.96
CA SER A 48 -10.11 12.39 -3.36
C SER A 48 -9.95 13.26 -2.10
N TRP A 49 -10.48 14.49 -2.13
CA TRP A 49 -10.52 15.38 -0.97
C TRP A 49 -11.32 14.79 0.19
N ILE A 50 -12.51 14.24 -0.07
CA ILE A 50 -13.33 13.62 0.98
C ILE A 50 -12.64 12.35 1.51
N ALA A 51 -12.06 11.51 0.66
CA ALA A 51 -11.34 10.31 1.08
C ALA A 51 -10.14 10.64 1.98
N HIS A 52 -9.31 11.61 1.60
CA HIS A 52 -8.15 12.02 2.41
C HIS A 52 -8.57 12.83 3.64
N GLY A 53 -9.60 13.66 3.53
CA GLY A 53 -10.14 14.44 4.65
C GLY A 53 -10.73 13.55 5.75
N THR A 54 -11.52 12.55 5.37
CA THR A 54 -12.06 11.55 6.32
C THR A 54 -10.95 10.69 6.93
N GLY A 55 -9.96 10.28 6.14
CA GLY A 55 -8.77 9.57 6.64
C GLY A 55 -7.97 10.40 7.63
N ALA A 56 -7.70 11.66 7.32
CA ALA A 56 -6.98 12.60 8.18
C ALA A 56 -7.75 12.90 9.47
N LEU A 57 -9.06 13.11 9.38
CA LEU A 57 -9.93 13.31 10.54
C LEU A 57 -9.93 12.05 11.43
N THR A 58 -10.06 10.87 10.84
CA THR A 58 -10.01 9.60 11.58
C THR A 58 -8.66 9.43 12.28
N ALA A 59 -7.55 9.71 11.59
CA ALA A 59 -6.21 9.66 12.18
C ALA A 59 -6.05 10.66 13.32
N LEU A 60 -6.59 11.88 13.19
CA LEU A 60 -6.58 12.90 14.23
C LEU A 60 -7.39 12.46 15.45
N LEU A 61 -8.60 11.93 15.26
CA LEU A 61 -9.42 11.40 16.33
C LEU A 61 -8.74 10.24 17.04
N LEU A 62 -8.19 9.27 16.30
CA LEU A 62 -7.39 8.18 16.87
C LEU A 62 -6.23 8.71 17.71
N TRP A 63 -5.50 9.70 17.21
CA TRP A 63 -4.39 10.34 17.94
C TRP A 63 -4.86 11.02 19.24
N LEU A 64 -6.00 11.72 19.21
CA LEU A 64 -6.59 12.37 20.38
C LEU A 64 -7.10 11.35 21.41
N PHE A 65 -7.83 10.32 20.99
CA PHE A 65 -8.45 9.30 21.86
C PHE A 65 -7.45 8.26 22.39
N MET A 66 -6.42 7.93 21.62
CA MET A 66 -5.30 7.08 22.09
C MET A 66 -4.28 7.89 22.93
N GLY A 67 -4.63 9.14 23.25
CA GLY A 67 -3.97 10.11 24.13
C GLY A 67 -2.71 9.59 24.82
N ARG A 68 -1.54 9.97 24.29
CA ARG A 68 -0.20 9.73 24.86
C ARG A 68 -0.03 8.40 25.59
N ARG A 69 -0.64 7.32 25.11
CA ARG A 69 -0.21 5.98 25.52
C ARG A 69 1.22 5.89 25.03
N LYS A 70 2.19 6.15 25.93
CA LYS A 70 3.60 5.86 25.69
C LYS A 70 3.57 4.47 25.09
N ALA A 71 4.00 4.35 23.83
CA ALA A 71 3.91 3.10 23.09
C ALA A 71 4.31 1.99 24.04
N ALA A 72 3.33 1.17 24.46
CA ALA A 72 3.61 0.10 25.39
C ALA A 72 4.70 -0.72 24.70
N PRO A 73 5.84 -1.00 25.38
CA PRO A 73 6.93 -1.71 24.75
C PRO A 73 6.34 -3.02 24.21
N SER A 74 6.37 -3.18 22.89
CA SER A 74 5.90 -4.41 22.26
C SER A 74 6.73 -5.55 22.88
N PRO A 75 6.11 -6.53 23.58
CA PRO A 75 6.87 -7.56 24.27
C PRO A 75 7.55 -8.43 23.21
N GLY A 76 8.84 -8.18 22.97
CA GLY A 76 9.64 -8.90 21.98
C GLY A 76 10.65 -8.07 21.18
N VAL A 77 10.62 -6.73 21.25
CA VAL A 77 11.64 -5.88 20.61
C VAL A 77 12.75 -5.58 21.62
N PRO A 78 13.98 -6.11 21.47
CA PRO A 78 15.07 -5.80 22.37
C PRO A 78 15.31 -4.29 22.43
N GLU A 79 15.46 -3.77 23.64
CA GLU A 79 15.55 -2.35 24.00
C GLU A 79 16.89 -1.70 23.60
N GLN A 80 17.38 -1.97 22.38
CA GLN A 80 18.72 -1.57 21.92
C GLN A 80 18.72 -0.56 20.79
N ASN A 81 17.58 0.06 20.47
CA ASN A 81 17.56 1.13 19.48
C ASN A 81 16.76 2.33 19.98
N LYS A 82 17.30 3.01 21.01
CA LYS A 82 17.13 4.46 21.12
C LYS A 82 17.82 5.08 19.91
N GLN A 83 17.18 4.99 18.74
CA GLN A 83 17.61 5.74 17.58
C GLN A 83 17.58 7.22 17.99
N PRO A 84 18.60 8.02 17.64
CA PRO A 84 18.50 9.46 17.78
C PRO A 84 17.21 9.90 17.09
N LYS A 85 16.56 10.96 17.59
CA LYS A 85 15.41 11.61 16.93
C LYS A 85 15.81 11.94 15.49
N ARG A 86 15.69 10.99 14.56
CA ARG A 86 15.88 11.20 13.15
C ARG A 86 14.67 12.00 12.76
N THR A 87 14.88 13.31 12.60
CA THR A 87 13.93 14.19 11.92
C THR A 87 13.59 13.49 10.61
N LEU A 88 12.33 13.07 10.49
CA LEU A 88 11.86 12.41 9.28
C LEU A 88 12.08 13.38 8.11
N PRO A 89 12.74 12.97 7.01
CA PRO A 89 13.01 13.88 5.92
C PRO A 89 11.70 14.48 5.39
N LEU A 90 11.71 15.77 5.04
CA LEU A 90 10.50 16.49 4.61
C LEU A 90 9.80 15.81 3.42
N TRP A 91 10.55 15.15 2.53
CA TRP A 91 10.01 14.37 1.41
C TRP A 91 9.11 13.21 1.84
N ALA A 92 9.32 12.62 3.03
CA ALA A 92 8.46 11.56 3.55
C ALA A 92 7.03 12.05 3.84
N TRP A 93 6.85 13.35 4.08
CA TRP A 93 5.53 13.97 4.27
C TRP A 93 4.77 14.20 2.97
N LEU A 94 5.45 14.13 1.82
CA LEU A 94 4.82 14.29 0.52
C LEU A 94 4.12 13.01 0.02
N GLY A 95 4.12 11.93 0.80
CA GLY A 95 3.45 10.67 0.43
C GLY A 95 1.94 10.79 0.22
N GLY A 96 1.29 11.79 0.79
CA GLY A 96 -0.13 12.08 0.54
C GLY A 96 -0.43 12.53 -0.89
N LEU A 97 0.53 13.17 -1.57
CA LEU A 97 0.36 13.64 -2.95
C LEU A 97 0.19 12.48 -3.96
N PRO A 98 1.09 11.49 -4.05
CA PRO A 98 0.87 10.34 -4.92
C PRO A 98 -0.37 9.54 -4.52
N GLY A 99 -0.70 9.45 -3.22
CA GLY A 99 -1.95 8.82 -2.77
C GLY A 99 -3.20 9.53 -3.31
N ALA A 100 -3.26 10.85 -3.24
CA ALA A 100 -4.35 11.66 -3.81
C ALA A 100 -4.46 11.48 -5.32
N MET A 101 -3.33 11.44 -6.03
CA MET A 101 -3.30 11.16 -7.47
C MET A 101 -3.83 9.75 -7.78
N THR A 102 -3.46 8.74 -7.00
CA THR A 102 -3.96 7.36 -7.17
C THR A 102 -5.48 7.29 -7.02
N VAL A 103 -6.06 7.97 -6.02
CA VAL A 103 -7.52 7.98 -5.83
C VAL A 103 -8.23 8.65 -7.01
N ILE A 104 -7.72 9.79 -7.49
CA ILE A 104 -8.28 10.50 -8.65
C ILE A 104 -8.22 9.61 -9.89
N LEU A 105 -7.05 9.04 -10.17
CA LEU A 105 -6.82 8.24 -11.37
C LEU A 105 -7.63 6.93 -11.32
N ALA A 106 -7.70 6.27 -10.16
CA ALA A 106 -8.55 5.10 -9.97
C ALA A 106 -10.02 5.44 -10.21
N ALA A 107 -10.53 6.54 -9.66
CA ALA A 107 -11.92 6.94 -9.86
C ALA A 107 -12.23 7.24 -11.33
N ILE A 108 -11.30 7.85 -12.07
CA ILE A 108 -11.44 8.07 -13.52
C ILE A 108 -11.43 6.73 -14.27
N CYS A 109 -10.50 5.83 -13.96
CA CYS A 109 -10.38 4.52 -14.60
C CYS A 109 -11.59 3.61 -14.35
N VAL A 110 -12.13 3.59 -13.12
CA VAL A 110 -13.32 2.77 -12.78
C VAL A 110 -14.55 3.22 -13.57
N ASN A 111 -14.71 4.54 -13.75
CA ASN A 111 -15.81 5.12 -14.50
C ASN A 111 -15.59 5.08 -16.03
N SER A 112 -14.47 4.50 -16.48
CA SER A 112 -14.11 4.31 -17.88
C SER A 112 -14.31 2.83 -18.30
N PRO A 113 -14.10 2.47 -19.57
CA PRO A 113 -14.29 1.08 -20.05
C PRO A 113 -13.44 0.02 -19.34
N LEU A 114 -12.39 0.42 -18.61
CA LEU A 114 -11.55 -0.49 -17.82
C LEU A 114 -12.32 -1.16 -16.67
N GLY A 115 -13.37 -0.50 -16.18
CA GLY A 115 -14.14 -0.94 -15.02
C GLY A 115 -13.29 -1.13 -13.76
N LEU A 116 -13.89 -1.77 -12.74
CA LEU A 116 -13.23 -2.03 -11.46
C LEU A 116 -12.10 -3.04 -11.54
N GLY A 117 -12.31 -4.14 -12.28
CA GLY A 117 -11.32 -5.22 -12.40
C GLY A 117 -10.03 -4.74 -13.06
N GLY A 118 -10.12 -4.05 -14.20
CA GLY A 118 -8.97 -3.48 -14.90
C GLY A 118 -8.27 -2.40 -14.08
N THR A 119 -9.04 -1.57 -13.35
CA THR A 119 -8.45 -0.54 -12.48
C THR A 119 -7.66 -1.14 -11.32
N LEU A 120 -8.22 -2.15 -10.63
CA LEU A 120 -7.50 -2.87 -9.56
C LEU A 120 -6.23 -3.54 -10.09
N ALA A 121 -6.31 -4.18 -11.26
CA ALA A 121 -5.16 -4.79 -11.91
C ALA A 121 -4.05 -3.76 -12.20
N LEU A 122 -4.40 -2.60 -12.78
CA LEU A 122 -3.46 -1.51 -13.06
C LEU A 122 -2.82 -0.94 -11.78
N LEU A 123 -3.62 -0.72 -10.73
CA LEU A 123 -3.12 -0.18 -9.47
C LEU A 123 -2.12 -1.14 -8.81
N LEU A 124 -2.43 -2.44 -8.79
CA LEU A 124 -1.55 -3.46 -8.24
C LEU A 124 -0.28 -3.61 -9.08
N LEU A 125 -0.42 -3.62 -10.41
CA LEU A 125 0.70 -3.66 -11.35
C LEU A 125 1.68 -2.49 -11.11
N GLY A 126 1.14 -1.27 -11.04
CA GLY A 126 1.95 -0.08 -10.79
C GLY A 126 2.67 -0.11 -9.45
N GLN A 127 1.99 -0.51 -8.37
CA GLN A 127 2.60 -0.64 -7.04
C GLN A 127 3.69 -1.70 -7.00
N LEU A 128 3.47 -2.83 -7.66
CA LEU A 128 4.41 -3.96 -7.68
C LEU A 128 5.68 -3.62 -8.47
N LEU A 129 5.54 -2.99 -9.63
CA LEU A 129 6.68 -2.51 -10.43
C LEU A 129 7.44 -1.40 -9.71
N PHE A 130 6.73 -0.42 -9.16
CA PHE A 130 7.35 0.69 -8.43
C PHE A 130 8.10 0.20 -7.18
N GLY A 131 7.51 -0.74 -6.43
CA GLY A 131 8.16 -1.40 -5.29
C GLY A 131 9.44 -2.13 -5.70
N ALA A 132 9.38 -2.99 -6.72
CA ALA A 132 10.55 -3.73 -7.19
C ALA A 132 11.69 -2.81 -7.69
N ILE A 133 11.35 -1.74 -8.41
CA ILE A 133 12.34 -0.74 -8.88
C ILE A 133 12.93 0.03 -7.69
N SER A 134 12.09 0.44 -6.73
CA SER A 134 12.54 1.18 -5.55
C SER A 134 13.48 0.33 -4.68
N ASP A 135 13.13 -0.94 -4.48
CA ASP A 135 13.90 -1.90 -3.67
C ASP A 135 15.27 -2.20 -4.31
N SER A 136 15.30 -2.40 -5.64
CA SER A 136 16.54 -2.69 -6.37
C SER A 136 17.51 -1.50 -6.40
N ARG A 137 16.99 -0.26 -6.49
CA ARG A 137 17.81 0.96 -6.51
C ARG A 137 18.18 1.46 -5.11
N GLY A 138 17.57 0.93 -4.06
CA GLY A 138 17.72 1.42 -2.69
C GLY A 138 17.26 2.87 -2.54
N TRP A 139 16.24 3.26 -3.32
CA TRP A 139 15.64 4.58 -3.19
C TRP A 139 15.01 4.70 -1.79
N TRP A 140 15.10 5.90 -1.20
CA TRP A 140 14.50 6.24 0.11
C TRP A 140 15.20 5.72 1.38
N LEU A 141 16.52 5.54 1.36
CA LEU A 141 17.32 5.06 2.50
C LEU A 141 16.92 3.64 2.98
N LEU A 142 16.20 2.88 2.16
CA LEU A 142 15.86 1.49 2.49
C LEU A 142 17.08 0.57 2.31
N PRO A 143 17.21 -0.49 3.13
CA PRO A 143 18.19 -1.55 2.89
C PRO A 143 17.92 -2.13 1.49
N LYS A 144 18.96 -2.19 0.63
CA LYS A 144 18.82 -2.78 -0.70
C LYS A 144 18.40 -4.23 -0.56
N ARG A 145 17.16 -4.53 -0.92
CA ARG A 145 16.65 -5.89 -0.97
C ARG A 145 16.85 -6.40 -2.39
N GLN A 146 17.70 -7.40 -2.54
CA GLN A 146 17.80 -8.13 -3.80
C GLN A 146 16.67 -9.15 -3.83
N LEU A 147 15.86 -9.11 -4.89
CA LEU A 147 14.84 -10.12 -5.13
C LEU A 147 15.51 -11.48 -5.29
N HIS A 148 15.01 -12.46 -4.55
CA HIS A 148 15.49 -13.83 -4.69
C HIS A 148 15.09 -14.34 -6.08
N PRO A 149 15.94 -15.12 -6.78
CA PRO A 149 15.65 -15.64 -8.13
C PRO A 149 14.29 -16.36 -8.24
N LEU A 150 13.79 -16.93 -7.14
CA LEU A 150 12.50 -17.62 -7.07
C LEU A 150 11.28 -16.66 -7.00
N GLU A 151 11.48 -15.39 -6.66
CA GLU A 151 10.42 -14.37 -6.60
C GLU A 151 10.11 -13.80 -8.00
N TRP A 152 11.08 -13.84 -8.93
CA TRP A 152 10.91 -13.39 -10.31
C TRP A 152 9.80 -14.11 -11.08
N PRO A 153 9.70 -15.45 -11.11
CA PRO A 153 8.61 -16.11 -11.82
C PRO A 153 7.23 -15.81 -11.21
N ALA A 154 7.12 -15.71 -9.89
CA ALA A 154 5.87 -15.34 -9.22
C ALA A 154 5.46 -13.89 -9.58
N LEU A 155 6.43 -12.98 -9.57
CA LEU A 155 6.24 -11.60 -10.01
C LEU A 155 5.75 -11.56 -11.46
N LEU A 156 6.46 -12.21 -12.38
CA LEU A 156 6.09 -12.28 -13.81
C LEU A 156 4.69 -12.86 -14.02
N LEU A 157 4.30 -13.88 -13.25
CA LEU A 157 2.97 -14.47 -13.35
C LEU A 157 1.87 -13.49 -12.92
N VAL A 158 2.09 -12.74 -11.85
CA VAL A 158 1.17 -11.67 -11.41
C VAL A 158 1.09 -10.56 -12.45
N LEU A 159 2.24 -10.13 -13.01
CA LEU A 159 2.28 -9.12 -14.07
C LEU A 159 1.51 -9.58 -15.32
N ALA A 160 1.72 -10.83 -15.75
CA ALA A 160 1.03 -11.42 -16.89
C ALA A 160 -0.49 -11.51 -16.66
N GLY A 161 -0.91 -11.97 -15.48
CA GLY A 161 -2.33 -12.04 -15.10
C GLY A 161 -3.00 -10.66 -15.09
N ALA A 162 -2.33 -9.64 -14.55
CA ALA A 162 -2.82 -8.28 -14.55
C ALA A 162 -2.98 -7.72 -15.98
N LEU A 163 -1.98 -7.93 -16.84
CA LEU A 163 -2.05 -7.50 -18.24
C LEU A 163 -3.18 -8.19 -19.00
N LEU A 164 -3.35 -9.51 -18.83
CA LEU A 164 -4.45 -10.25 -19.45
C LEU A 164 -5.82 -9.70 -19.03
N LEU A 165 -6.01 -9.38 -17.75
CA LEU A 165 -7.24 -8.76 -17.23
C LEU A 165 -7.52 -7.39 -17.85
N ILE A 166 -6.47 -6.59 -18.07
CA ILE A 166 -6.60 -5.26 -18.67
C ILE A 166 -6.94 -5.38 -20.16
N PHE A 167 -6.28 -6.28 -20.89
CA PHE A 167 -6.55 -6.49 -22.32
C PHE A 167 -7.91 -7.16 -22.57
N SER A 168 -8.35 -8.08 -21.70
CA SER A 168 -9.67 -8.71 -21.82
C SER A 168 -10.81 -7.73 -21.58
N ALA A 169 -10.59 -6.68 -20.78
CA ALA A 169 -11.58 -5.61 -20.60
C ALA A 169 -11.78 -4.73 -21.85
N HIS A 170 -10.94 -4.87 -22.88
CA HIS A 170 -11.00 -4.11 -24.14
C HIS A 170 -11.37 -4.98 -25.36
N ALA A 171 -11.63 -6.28 -25.16
CA ALA A 171 -12.04 -7.23 -26.20
C ALA A 171 -13.55 -7.53 -26.08
#